data_AF-A0A842P4N2-F1
#
_entry.id   AF-A0A842P4N2-F1
#
_cell.length_a   1.000
_cell.length_b   1.000
_cell.length_c   1.000
_cell.angle_alpha   90.00
_cell.angle_beta   90.00
_cell.angle_gamma   90.00
#
_symmetry.space_group_name_H-M   'P 1'
#
loop_
_entity.id
_entity.type
_entity.pdbx_description
1 polymer ?
#
loop_
_entity_poly.entity_id
_entity_poly.type
_entity_poly.pdbx_seq_one_letter_code
_entity_poly.pdbx_strand_id
1 'polypeptide(L)'
;MGGSIDWARQTFSQVVQLPEKYGVLDLTGGVIPESNFEYSIGRYDEDRRGLYNTDIFEGKRFIHIGIDIGGPIGTECHAFTDCEISHFGYNPAAGDYGNVVITKQVVDGVNVWALFGHLSNGSLDGKKVGQKLSAGEVLGWFGEYSENGGWDPHLHFQLSLVEPTTHDLPGVVSP
;
A
#
# COMPACT_ATOMS: atom_id res chain seq x y z
N MET A 1 13.66 -1.99 26.05
CA MET A 1 12.49 -2.86 26.25
C MET A 1 11.75 -2.91 24.94
N GLY A 2 12.05 -3.85 24.05
CA GLY A 2 11.33 -4.02 22.79
C GLY A 2 10.38 -5.19 22.95
N GLY A 3 9.11 -4.92 23.24
CA GLY A 3 8.07 -5.95 23.21
C GLY A 3 7.84 -6.41 21.77
N SER A 4 7.48 -7.67 21.58
CA SER A 4 6.90 -8.15 20.33
C SER A 4 5.46 -7.64 20.23
N ILE A 5 5.03 -7.23 19.04
CA ILE A 5 3.63 -6.85 18.80
C ILE A 5 2.77 -8.12 18.85
N ASP A 6 1.76 -8.13 19.71
CA ASP A 6 0.75 -9.19 19.74
C ASP A 6 -0.42 -8.80 18.84
N TRP A 7 -0.22 -9.01 17.53
CA TRP A 7 -1.17 -8.62 16.48
C TRP A 7 -2.58 -9.19 16.69
N ALA A 8 -2.70 -10.37 17.30
CA ALA A 8 -3.98 -11.04 17.52
C ALA A 8 -4.83 -10.39 18.63
N ARG A 9 -4.21 -9.57 19.50
CA ARG A 9 -4.90 -8.86 20.59
C ARG A 9 -5.24 -7.42 20.24
N GLN A 10 -4.78 -6.94 19.09
CA GLN A 10 -5.09 -5.60 18.60
C GLN A 10 -6.40 -5.60 17.81
N THR A 11 -7.03 -4.44 17.76
CA THR A 11 -8.19 -4.18 16.89
C THR A 11 -7.77 -3.17 15.84
N PHE A 12 -7.98 -3.51 14.57
CA PHE A 12 -7.63 -2.67 13.44
C PHE A 12 -8.87 -2.32 12.62
N SER A 13 -8.93 -1.08 12.16
CA SER A 13 -9.86 -0.68 11.11
C SER A 13 -9.40 -1.26 9.77
N GLN A 14 -10.35 -1.56 8.88
CA GLN A 14 -10.02 -2.00 7.54
C GLN A 14 -9.40 -0.86 6.74
N VAL A 15 -8.29 -1.10 6.06
CA VAL A 15 -7.68 -0.11 5.15
C VAL A 15 -8.53 0.12 3.90
N VAL A 16 -9.27 -0.89 3.46
CA VAL A 16 -10.26 -0.84 2.38
C VAL A 16 -11.45 -1.67 2.84
N GLN A 17 -12.66 -1.12 2.71
CA GLN A 17 -13.89 -1.85 3.05
C GLN A 17 -14.23 -2.84 1.95
N LEU A 18 -13.77 -4.08 2.12
CA LEU A 18 -14.01 -5.15 1.15
C LEU A 18 -15.45 -5.67 1.22
N PRO A 19 -16.07 -6.01 0.08
CA PRO A 19 -17.35 -6.74 0.05
C PRO A 19 -17.19 -8.16 0.61
N GLU A 20 -18.31 -8.85 0.84
CA GLU A 20 -18.31 -10.26 1.29
C GLU A 20 -17.56 -11.19 0.30
N LYS A 21 -17.54 -10.84 -0.99
CA LYS A 21 -16.90 -11.61 -2.04
C LYS A 21 -15.88 -10.78 -2.81
N TYR A 22 -14.64 -11.26 -2.82
CA TYR A 22 -13.52 -10.69 -3.57
C TYR A 22 -12.64 -11.82 -4.11
N GLY A 23 -11.85 -11.52 -5.14
CA GLY A 23 -10.87 -12.46 -5.69
C GLY A 23 -9.59 -12.46 -4.84
N VAL A 24 -8.94 -13.61 -4.70
CA VAL A 24 -7.55 -13.68 -4.26
C VAL A 24 -6.74 -14.12 -5.46
N LEU A 25 -5.85 -13.26 -5.92
CA LEU A 25 -5.08 -13.49 -7.15
C LEU A 25 -3.80 -14.26 -6.82
N ASP A 26 -3.46 -15.21 -7.68
CA ASP A 26 -2.13 -15.79 -7.71
C ASP A 26 -1.31 -15.07 -8.77
N LEU A 27 -0.46 -14.14 -8.32
CA LEU A 27 0.39 -13.33 -9.20
C LEU A 27 1.79 -13.94 -9.37
N THR A 28 2.00 -15.15 -8.84
CA THR A 28 3.27 -15.87 -8.93
C THR A 28 3.62 -16.15 -10.39
N GLY A 29 4.87 -15.88 -10.77
CA GLY A 29 5.32 -16.04 -12.16
C GLY A 29 4.82 -14.94 -13.11
N GLY A 30 4.23 -13.88 -12.55
CA GLY A 30 3.96 -12.63 -13.25
C GLY A 30 2.80 -12.66 -14.23
N VAL A 31 1.84 -13.54 -14.01
CA VAL A 31 0.59 -13.61 -14.80
C VAL A 31 -0.54 -13.06 -13.93
N ILE A 32 -1.27 -12.06 -14.44
CA ILE A 32 -2.49 -11.59 -13.79
C ILE A 32 -3.64 -12.50 -14.25
N PRO A 33 -4.24 -13.31 -13.35
CA PRO A 33 -5.36 -14.15 -13.72
C PRO A 33 -6.63 -13.30 -13.94
N GLU A 34 -7.54 -13.78 -14.77
CA GLU A 34 -8.87 -13.18 -14.86
C GLU A 34 -9.62 -13.32 -13.53
N SER A 35 -10.25 -12.23 -13.10
CA SER A 35 -11.10 -12.19 -11.90
C SER A 35 -12.50 -11.74 -12.29
N ASN A 36 -13.51 -12.48 -11.81
CA ASN A 36 -14.92 -12.09 -11.95
C ASN A 36 -15.40 -11.23 -10.78
N PHE A 37 -14.49 -10.75 -9.93
CA PHE A 37 -14.79 -9.93 -8.76
C PHE A 37 -14.32 -8.50 -9.00
N GLU A 38 -15.14 -7.54 -8.55
CA GLU A 38 -14.81 -6.11 -8.58
C GLU A 38 -13.61 -5.79 -7.68
N TYR A 39 -13.50 -6.48 -6.54
CA TYR A 39 -12.39 -6.36 -5.61
C TYR A 39 -11.50 -7.59 -5.66
N SER A 40 -10.20 -7.38 -5.48
CA SER A 40 -9.22 -8.47 -5.44
C SER A 40 -8.10 -8.21 -4.44
N ILE A 41 -7.39 -9.27 -4.05
CA ILE A 41 -6.22 -9.23 -3.19
C ILE A 41 -5.05 -9.93 -3.89
N GLY A 42 -3.97 -9.18 -4.15
CA GLY A 42 -2.63 -9.70 -4.42
C GLY A 42 -1.88 -9.96 -3.10
N ARG A 43 -1.13 -11.05 -3.02
CA ARG A 43 -0.59 -11.55 -1.74
C ARG A 43 0.77 -10.94 -1.43
N TYR A 44 1.15 -11.06 -0.16
CA TYR A 44 2.46 -10.69 0.36
C TYR A 44 3.52 -11.74 -0.02
N ASP A 45 4.74 -11.27 -0.28
CA ASP A 45 5.93 -12.10 -0.57
C ASP A 45 5.77 -13.00 -1.81
N GLU A 46 5.15 -12.45 -2.86
CA GLU A 46 4.97 -13.15 -4.13
C GLU A 46 6.16 -12.92 -5.08
N ASP A 47 6.69 -14.00 -5.66
CA ASP A 47 7.60 -13.93 -6.83
C ASP A 47 6.79 -13.61 -8.08
N ARG A 48 6.68 -12.31 -8.38
CA ARG A 48 5.91 -11.78 -9.51
C ARG A 48 6.79 -11.50 -10.73
N ARG A 49 7.84 -12.29 -10.93
CA ARG A 49 8.75 -12.16 -12.09
C ARG A 49 7.96 -12.04 -13.38
N GLY A 50 8.18 -10.96 -14.10
CA GLY A 50 7.48 -10.66 -15.36
C GLY A 50 6.38 -9.60 -15.25
N LEU A 51 5.97 -9.16 -14.05
CA LEU A 51 5.07 -8.00 -13.88
C LEU A 51 5.83 -6.67 -13.77
N TYR A 52 7.04 -6.71 -13.23
CA TYR A 52 7.87 -5.54 -12.96
C TYR A 52 8.88 -5.30 -14.09
N ASN A 53 8.41 -4.68 -15.18
CA ASN A 53 9.16 -4.57 -16.45
C ASN A 53 9.73 -3.18 -16.75
N THR A 54 9.55 -2.21 -15.85
CA THR A 54 10.11 -0.86 -16.02
C THR A 54 11.53 -0.76 -15.45
N ASP A 55 12.27 0.27 -15.87
CA ASP A 55 13.71 0.42 -15.58
C ASP A 55 14.04 0.44 -14.07
N ILE A 56 13.12 0.94 -13.24
CA ILE A 56 13.30 1.04 -11.77
C ILE A 56 13.44 -0.31 -11.07
N PHE A 57 13.08 -1.41 -11.74
CA PHE A 57 13.19 -2.76 -11.21
C PHE A 57 14.48 -3.47 -11.63
N GLU A 58 15.25 -2.88 -12.56
CA GLU A 58 16.54 -3.37 -13.05
C GLU A 58 16.53 -4.81 -13.59
N GLY A 59 15.35 -5.37 -13.87
CA GLY A 59 15.16 -6.79 -14.19
C GLY A 59 15.53 -7.77 -13.07
N LYS A 60 15.73 -7.27 -11.84
CA LYS A 60 16.19 -8.05 -10.67
C LYS A 60 15.25 -7.98 -9.48
N ARG A 61 14.40 -6.96 -9.42
CA ARG A 61 13.44 -6.77 -8.32
C ARG A 61 12.10 -7.33 -8.77
N PHE A 62 11.66 -8.40 -8.12
CA PHE A 62 10.39 -9.06 -8.46
C PHE A 62 9.66 -9.74 -7.30
N ILE A 63 10.21 -9.68 -6.09
CA ILE A 63 9.51 -10.14 -4.88
C ILE A 63 8.67 -8.98 -4.35
N HIS A 64 7.35 -9.15 -4.28
CA HIS A 64 6.44 -8.11 -3.83
C HIS A 64 6.33 -8.05 -2.30
N ILE A 65 6.69 -6.91 -1.70
CA ILE A 65 6.71 -6.67 -0.26
C ILE A 65 5.57 -5.72 0.09
N GLY A 66 4.36 -6.26 0.09
CA GLY A 66 3.12 -5.56 0.37
C GLY A 66 1.94 -6.46 0.05
N ILE A 67 0.74 -6.00 0.35
CA ILE A 67 -0.48 -6.57 -0.21
C ILE A 67 -1.07 -5.56 -1.18
N ASP A 68 -1.65 -6.06 -2.27
CA ASP A 68 -2.37 -5.21 -3.22
C ASP A 68 -3.85 -5.46 -3.09
N ILE A 69 -4.62 -4.40 -2.90
CA ILE A 69 -6.07 -4.49 -2.83
C ILE A 69 -6.63 -3.79 -4.07
N GLY A 70 -7.04 -4.58 -5.06
CA GLY A 70 -7.62 -4.09 -6.31
C GLY A 70 -9.10 -3.71 -6.15
N GLY A 71 -9.54 -2.70 -6.89
CA GLY A 71 -10.90 -2.18 -6.83
C GLY A 71 -11.11 -0.97 -7.73
N PRO A 72 -12.31 -0.36 -7.75
CA PRO A 72 -12.59 0.81 -8.58
C PRO A 72 -11.72 2.03 -8.25
N ILE A 73 -11.51 2.89 -9.25
CA ILE A 73 -10.92 4.23 -9.04
C ILE A 73 -11.77 4.99 -8.02
N GLY A 74 -11.14 5.71 -7.09
CA GLY A 74 -11.83 6.46 -6.07
C GLY A 74 -12.29 5.64 -4.85
N THR A 75 -11.99 4.34 -4.78
CA THR A 75 -12.22 3.55 -3.56
C THR A 75 -11.47 4.15 -2.38
N GLU A 76 -12.15 4.29 -1.24
CA GLU A 76 -11.61 4.89 -0.02
C GLU A 76 -10.51 4.01 0.62
N CYS A 77 -9.43 4.67 1.04
CA CYS A 77 -8.38 4.11 1.88
C CYS A 77 -8.47 4.72 3.27
N HIS A 78 -8.46 3.90 4.32
CA HIS A 78 -8.63 4.33 5.70
C HIS A 78 -7.39 4.06 6.55
N ALA A 79 -7.16 4.89 7.58
CA ALA A 79 -6.18 4.60 8.61
C ALA A 79 -6.59 3.36 9.41
N PHE A 80 -5.71 2.37 9.52
CA PHE A 80 -6.02 1.11 10.23
C PHE A 80 -5.89 1.20 11.76
N THR A 81 -5.19 2.23 12.25
CA THR A 81 -5.11 2.63 13.66
C THR A 81 -5.12 4.15 13.76
N ASP A 82 -5.22 4.68 14.99
CA ASP A 82 -4.79 6.05 15.25
C ASP A 82 -3.32 6.20 14.85
N CYS A 83 -3.00 7.26 14.10
CA CYS A 83 -1.68 7.46 13.53
C CYS A 83 -1.37 8.94 13.27
N GLU A 84 -0.16 9.21 12.82
CA GLU A 84 0.24 10.49 12.24
C GLU A 84 0.82 10.29 10.83
N ILE A 85 0.62 11.27 9.93
CA ILE A 85 1.28 11.28 8.62
C ILE A 85 2.77 11.51 8.84
N SER A 86 3.57 10.53 8.47
CA SER A 86 5.03 10.56 8.55
C SER A 86 5.63 11.19 7.30
N HIS A 87 5.20 10.73 6.12
CA HIS A 87 5.67 11.23 4.82
C HIS A 87 4.52 11.16 3.81
N PHE A 88 4.58 11.96 2.76
CA PHE A 88 3.70 11.84 1.60
C PHE A 88 4.38 12.50 0.39
N GLY A 89 3.97 12.12 -0.82
CA GLY A 89 4.59 12.63 -2.04
C GLY A 89 4.09 11.94 -3.29
N TYR A 90 4.76 12.24 -4.41
CA TYR A 90 4.49 11.65 -5.72
C TYR A 90 5.77 11.04 -6.27
N ASN A 91 5.73 9.73 -6.53
CA ASN A 91 6.79 8.97 -7.18
C ASN A 91 6.51 8.88 -8.69
N PRO A 92 7.22 9.65 -9.54
CA PRO A 92 6.83 9.86 -10.93
C PRO A 92 7.30 8.78 -11.92
N ALA A 93 8.14 7.84 -11.49
CA ALA A 93 8.71 6.85 -12.39
C ALA A 93 7.63 5.85 -12.85
N ALA A 94 7.74 5.39 -14.09
CA ALA A 94 6.83 4.36 -14.62
C ALA A 94 6.99 3.06 -13.82
N GLY A 95 5.87 2.48 -13.39
CA GLY A 95 5.82 1.31 -12.53
C GLY A 95 6.06 1.60 -11.04
N ASP A 96 6.36 2.84 -10.65
CA ASP A 96 6.50 3.23 -9.24
C ASP A 96 5.12 3.42 -8.57
N TYR A 97 5.09 3.96 -7.36
CA TYR A 97 3.86 4.08 -6.57
C TYR A 97 2.88 5.17 -7.03
N GLY A 98 3.31 6.16 -7.81
CA GLY A 98 2.50 7.36 -8.01
C GLY A 98 2.33 8.15 -6.70
N ASN A 99 1.11 8.58 -6.36
CA ASN A 99 0.88 9.31 -5.10
C ASN A 99 0.88 8.36 -3.90
N VAL A 100 1.52 8.80 -2.82
CA VAL A 100 1.71 7.99 -1.63
C VAL A 100 1.50 8.77 -0.34
N VAL A 101 1.03 8.07 0.68
CA VAL A 101 1.03 8.54 2.07
C VAL A 101 1.64 7.45 2.94
N ILE A 102 2.56 7.84 3.82
CA ILE A 102 3.13 6.98 4.85
C ILE A 102 2.64 7.45 6.20
N THR A 103 2.01 6.58 6.98
CA THR A 103 1.63 6.84 8.37
C THR A 103 2.61 6.21 9.33
N LYS A 104 2.71 6.80 10.52
CA LYS A 104 3.40 6.25 11.69
C LYS A 104 2.38 6.03 12.79
N GLN A 105 2.40 4.83 13.35
CA GLN A 105 1.54 4.41 14.44
C GLN A 105 2.36 3.69 15.51
N VAL A 106 1.83 3.66 16.73
CA VAL A 106 2.41 2.92 17.84
C VAL A 106 1.51 1.75 18.18
N VAL A 107 1.98 0.53 17.95
CA VAL A 107 1.24 -0.71 18.22
C VAL A 107 2.01 -1.48 19.28
N ASP A 108 1.39 -1.77 20.43
CA ASP A 108 2.05 -2.38 21.60
C ASP A 108 3.37 -1.68 22.02
N GLY A 109 3.41 -0.34 21.90
CA GLY A 109 4.59 0.45 22.21
C GLY A 109 5.71 0.39 21.15
N VAL A 110 5.48 -0.27 20.02
CA VAL A 110 6.41 -0.38 18.88
C VAL A 110 5.98 0.57 17.77
N ASN A 111 6.92 1.34 17.22
CA ASN A 111 6.66 2.14 16.03
C ASN A 111 6.50 1.23 14.81
N VAL A 112 5.41 1.41 14.09
CA VAL A 112 5.12 0.78 12.81
C VAL A 112 4.84 1.89 11.80
N TRP A 113 5.41 1.78 10.61
CA TRP A 113 5.09 2.64 9.48
C TRP A 113 4.25 1.86 8.48
N ALA A 114 3.29 2.54 7.85
CA ALA A 114 2.47 1.96 6.81
C ALA A 114 2.48 2.84 5.57
N LEU A 115 2.85 2.28 4.42
CA LEU A 115 2.76 2.95 3.12
C LEU A 115 1.43 2.60 2.45
N PHE A 116 0.75 3.64 1.98
CA PHE A 116 -0.41 3.58 1.12
C PHE A 116 0.01 4.14 -0.25
N GLY A 117 0.21 3.26 -1.22
CA GLY A 117 0.63 3.60 -2.57
C GLY A 117 -0.53 3.64 -3.57
N HIS A 118 -0.24 4.08 -4.80
CA HIS A 118 -1.18 4.10 -5.92
C HIS A 118 -2.43 4.96 -5.65
N LEU A 119 -2.28 5.98 -4.80
CA LEU A 119 -3.36 6.89 -4.45
C LEU A 119 -3.64 7.91 -5.57
N SER A 120 -4.82 8.51 -5.52
CA SER A 120 -5.16 9.65 -6.36
C SER A 120 -4.40 10.90 -5.95
N ASN A 121 -4.16 11.83 -6.88
CA ASN A 121 -3.50 13.10 -6.59
C ASN A 121 -4.24 13.90 -5.51
N GLY A 122 -5.58 13.86 -5.53
CA GLY A 122 -6.43 14.51 -4.51
C GLY A 122 -6.22 13.95 -3.09
N SER A 123 -5.62 12.77 -2.93
CA SER A 123 -5.28 12.21 -1.62
C SER A 123 -4.17 12.99 -0.90
N LEU A 124 -3.39 13.79 -1.62
CA LEU A 124 -2.32 14.61 -1.05
C LEU A 124 -2.80 16.01 -0.64
N ASP A 125 -4.01 16.40 -1.05
CA ASP A 125 -4.54 17.74 -0.82
C ASP A 125 -4.70 18.03 0.68
N GLY A 126 -4.07 19.12 1.12
CA GLY A 126 -4.14 19.58 2.50
C GLY A 126 -3.38 18.72 3.52
N LYS A 127 -2.69 17.64 3.09
CA LYS A 127 -1.90 16.79 4.00
C LYS A 127 -0.68 17.53 4.53
N LYS A 128 -0.31 17.20 5.76
CA LYS A 128 0.88 17.74 6.44
C LYS A 128 1.56 16.65 7.25
N VAL A 129 2.88 16.65 7.26
CA VAL A 129 3.66 15.79 8.19
C VAL A 129 3.26 16.14 9.63
N GLY A 130 3.02 15.11 10.45
CA GLY A 130 2.50 15.22 11.82
C GLY A 130 0.98 15.40 11.93
N GLN A 131 0.25 15.43 10.82
CA GLN A 131 -1.21 15.41 10.85
C GLN A 131 -1.68 14.09 11.48
N LYS A 132 -2.55 14.18 12.49
CA LYS A 132 -3.14 13.01 13.13
C LYS A 132 -4.37 12.52 12.37
N LEU A 133 -4.53 11.21 12.32
CA LEU A 133 -5.71 10.53 11.79
C LEU A 133 -6.21 9.53 12.84
N SER A 134 -7.52 9.40 12.97
CA SER A 134 -8.13 8.38 13.83
C SER A 134 -8.31 7.07 13.07
N ALA A 135 -8.33 5.93 13.77
CA ALA A 135 -8.64 4.65 13.14
C ALA A 135 -9.99 4.71 12.39
N GLY A 136 -10.01 4.25 11.14
CA GLY A 136 -11.16 4.29 10.24
C GLY A 136 -11.36 5.62 9.49
N GLU A 137 -10.59 6.66 9.80
CA GLU A 137 -10.64 7.93 9.08
C GLU A 137 -10.13 7.75 7.63
N VAL A 138 -10.81 8.38 6.67
CA VAL A 138 -10.40 8.37 5.26
C VAL A 138 -9.07 9.10 5.11
N LEU A 139 -8.07 8.37 4.66
CA LEU A 139 -6.71 8.85 4.42
C LEU A 139 -6.55 9.33 2.98
N GLY A 140 -7.11 8.60 2.01
CA GLY A 140 -7.01 8.87 0.58
C GLY A 140 -7.93 7.95 -0.23
N TRP A 141 -7.72 7.91 -1.54
CA TRP A 141 -8.51 7.13 -2.49
C TRP A 141 -7.65 6.50 -3.57
N PHE A 142 -8.11 5.42 -4.18
CA PHE A 142 -7.42 4.76 -5.29
C PHE A 142 -7.26 5.74 -6.47
N GLY A 143 -6.05 5.80 -7.02
CA GLY A 143 -5.73 6.62 -8.18
C GLY A 143 -6.03 5.92 -9.49
N GLU A 144 -6.18 6.72 -10.56
CA GLU A 144 -6.27 6.19 -11.91
C GLU A 144 -4.89 5.88 -12.52
N TYR A 145 -4.88 5.13 -13.62
CA TYR A 145 -3.66 4.69 -14.32
C TYR A 145 -2.67 5.84 -14.62
N SER A 146 -3.18 7.04 -14.92
CA SER A 146 -2.37 8.20 -15.28
C SER A 146 -1.55 8.78 -14.12
N GLU A 147 -1.93 8.48 -12.87
CA GLU A 147 -1.39 9.10 -11.66
C GLU A 147 -0.87 8.09 -10.62
N ASN A 148 -1.16 6.80 -10.80
CA ASN A 148 -0.79 5.74 -9.86
C ASN A 148 0.49 4.98 -10.24
N GLY A 149 1.28 5.50 -11.19
CA GLY A 149 2.48 4.83 -11.69
C GLY A 149 2.25 3.93 -12.90
N GLY A 150 1.04 3.93 -13.49
CA GLY A 150 0.73 3.14 -14.68
C GLY A 150 0.30 1.71 -14.36
N TRP A 151 -0.40 1.54 -13.24
CA TRP A 151 -0.96 0.26 -12.79
C TRP A 151 -2.48 0.26 -12.91
N ASP A 152 -3.09 -0.93 -12.98
CA ASP A 152 -4.54 -1.04 -12.78
C ASP A 152 -4.91 -0.49 -11.38
N PRO A 153 -6.09 0.13 -11.18
CA PRO A 153 -6.43 0.76 -9.90
C PRO A 153 -6.43 -0.22 -8.72
N HIS A 154 -5.57 0.06 -7.73
CA HIS A 154 -5.45 -0.71 -6.50
C HIS A 154 -4.79 0.12 -5.40
N LEU A 155 -4.82 -0.36 -4.16
CA LEU A 155 -3.97 0.11 -3.06
C LEU A 155 -2.80 -0.86 -2.88
N HIS A 156 -1.56 -0.36 -2.96
CA HIS A 156 -0.40 -1.04 -2.36
C HIS A 156 -0.35 -0.69 -0.87
N PHE A 157 -0.48 -1.69 0.00
CA PHE A 157 -0.38 -1.53 1.44
C PHE A 157 0.79 -2.32 2.00
N GLN A 158 1.72 -1.62 2.66
CA GLN A 158 2.95 -2.21 3.19
C GLN A 158 3.23 -1.71 4.60
N LEU A 159 3.60 -2.62 5.49
CA LEU A 159 4.08 -2.30 6.83
C LEU A 159 5.61 -2.34 6.89
N SER A 160 6.19 -1.48 7.72
CA SER A 160 7.62 -1.45 8.04
C SER A 160 7.84 -1.23 9.53
N LEU A 161 8.85 -1.89 10.09
CA LEU A 161 9.39 -1.63 11.43
C LEU A 161 10.61 -0.67 11.41
N VAL A 162 11.02 -0.26 10.21
CA VAL A 162 12.12 0.68 9.98
C VAL A 162 11.54 2.00 9.50
N GLU A 163 11.95 3.09 10.13
CA GLU A 163 11.55 4.44 9.73
C GLU A 163 12.02 4.75 8.31
N PRO A 164 11.10 5.10 7.39
CA PRO A 164 11.50 5.58 6.09
C PRO A 164 12.13 6.97 6.20
N THR A 165 13.07 7.26 5.31
CA THR A 165 13.73 8.57 5.23
C THR A 165 13.04 9.53 4.25
N THR A 166 12.13 9.01 3.43
CA THR A 166 11.38 9.73 2.40
C THR A 166 9.96 9.18 2.33
N HIS A 167 9.18 9.61 1.33
CA HIS A 167 7.89 9.02 0.99
C HIS A 167 8.04 7.71 0.18
N ASP A 168 8.99 6.85 0.52
CA ASP A 168 9.25 5.60 -0.20
C ASP A 168 9.58 4.45 0.76
N LEU A 169 9.17 3.23 0.38
CA LEU A 169 9.58 1.96 0.98
C LEU A 169 9.84 0.95 -0.15
N PRO A 170 10.77 0.00 0.02
CA PRO A 170 11.04 -1.02 -0.97
C PRO A 170 9.86 -2.02 -1.06
N GLY A 171 8.88 -1.75 -1.93
CA GLY A 171 7.71 -2.62 -2.14
C GLY A 171 7.94 -3.72 -3.16
N VAL A 172 9.03 -3.63 -3.92
CA VAL A 172 9.53 -4.74 -4.72
C VAL A 172 11.01 -4.91 -4.44
N VAL A 173 11.45 -6.12 -4.12
CA VAL A 173 12.85 -6.44 -3.78
C VAL A 173 13.41 -7.54 -4.66
N SER A 174 14.73 -7.65 -4.66
CA SER A 174 15.42 -8.82 -5.20
C SER A 174 15.34 -9.99 -4.20
N PRO A 175 15.34 -11.25 -4.69
CA PRO A 175 15.33 -12.44 -3.84
C PRO A 175 16.60 -12.58 -2.99
#